data_AF-A0AAN7PJX8-F1
#
_entry.id   AF-A0AAN7PJX8-F1
#
_cell.length_a   1.000
_cell.length_b   1.000
_cell.length_c   1.000
_cell.angle_alpha   90.00
_cell.angle_beta   90.00
_cell.angle_gamma   90.00
#
_symmetry.space_group_name_H-M   'P 1'
#
loop_
_entity.id
_entity.type
_entity.pdbx_description
1 polymer ?
#
loop_
_entity_poly.entity_id
_entity_poly.type
_entity_poly.pdbx_seq_one_letter_code
_entity_poly.pdbx_strand_id
1 'polypeptide(L)'
;MVTGALVEQIILSSGSLNLSPPQAEQRGLALVKSLQEYIKTTTRQSLRSASVESLLTGLRELNINTMWLQTEPGLKDWRTRTGCVKRLVVGDVEYESVIWANGIRSMTGEEVVQAFNNIGGTAQDLKDLYGIMPDRPAACHIGALDFLNDVLFALPVEKIHHDWQKTEQPVFRYLLDQPNPWQTSHRAHHAIDLLFLFGSNDMSFDRAADRVGHELRARWIAFINGDDPWSTAKTFAFGPVGECRELDDSEIASRRRKRHIDFLRTCDPDSVSLVVKSLATGRISLLN
;
A
#
# COMPACT_ATOMS: atom_id res chain seq x y z
N MET A 1 12.51 -10.68 -1.23
CA MET A 1 12.26 -12.04 -0.67
C MET A 1 12.32 -13.10 -1.78
N VAL A 2 11.43 -13.02 -2.77
CA VAL A 2 11.27 -14.08 -3.79
C VAL A 2 12.41 -14.18 -4.81
N THR A 3 13.17 -13.08 -4.99
CA THR A 3 14.32 -12.99 -5.90
C THR A 3 15.60 -13.64 -5.35
N GLY A 4 15.62 -14.15 -4.12
CA GLY A 4 16.79 -14.79 -3.53
C GLY A 4 17.87 -13.82 -3.05
N ALA A 5 17.51 -12.57 -2.73
CA ALA A 5 18.43 -11.60 -2.13
C ALA A 5 19.04 -12.15 -0.84
N LEU A 6 20.34 -11.93 -0.64
CA LEU A 6 21.10 -12.35 0.55
C LEU A 6 20.77 -11.45 1.75
N VAL A 7 19.53 -11.55 2.25
CA VAL A 7 19.04 -10.83 3.43
C VAL A 7 18.41 -11.82 4.40
N GLU A 8 18.74 -11.71 5.67
CA GLU A 8 18.21 -12.61 6.70
C GLU A 8 16.83 -12.19 7.20
N GLN A 9 16.61 -10.88 7.31
CA GLN A 9 15.43 -10.30 7.92
C GLN A 9 14.88 -9.20 7.03
N ILE A 10 13.55 -9.07 6.98
CA ILE A 10 12.88 -8.06 6.17
C ILE A 10 11.78 -7.39 6.98
N ILE A 11 11.63 -6.09 6.75
CA ILE A 11 10.53 -5.28 7.24
C ILE A 11 9.78 -4.74 6.02
N LEU A 12 8.48 -5.02 5.94
CA LEU A 12 7.58 -4.49 4.93
C LEU A 12 6.63 -3.49 5.59
N SER A 13 6.93 -2.22 5.37
CA SER A 13 6.17 -1.09 5.91
C SER A 13 5.33 -0.46 4.81
N SER A 14 4.00 -0.58 4.90
CA SER A 14 3.06 0.11 4.02
C SER A 14 3.29 -0.18 2.52
N GLY A 15 3.74 -1.40 2.19
CA GLY A 15 4.11 -1.74 0.81
C GLY A 15 4.37 -3.22 0.57
N SER A 16 3.86 -3.73 -0.54
CA SER A 16 4.16 -5.08 -1.04
C SER A 16 4.02 -5.13 -2.57
N LEU A 17 4.40 -6.26 -3.17
CA LEU A 17 4.14 -6.52 -4.59
C LEU A 17 2.64 -6.54 -4.93
N ASN A 18 1.72 -6.60 -3.95
CA ASN A 18 0.29 -6.47 -4.25
C ASN A 18 -0.11 -5.03 -4.58
N LEU A 19 0.59 -4.02 -4.04
CA LEU A 19 0.38 -2.61 -4.37
C LEU A 19 0.83 -2.30 -5.80
N SER A 20 1.96 -2.86 -6.22
CA SER A 20 2.56 -2.67 -7.54
C SER A 20 3.00 -4.01 -8.15
N PRO A 21 2.04 -4.83 -8.60
CA PRO A 21 2.35 -6.17 -9.09
C PRO A 21 3.21 -6.12 -10.35
N PRO A 22 4.13 -7.08 -10.53
CA PRO A 22 4.89 -7.21 -11.76
C PRO A 22 3.97 -7.27 -12.98
N GLN A 23 4.27 -6.45 -13.98
CA GLN A 23 3.51 -6.26 -15.21
C GLN A 23 4.11 -7.07 -16.35
N ALA A 24 3.28 -7.39 -17.35
CA ALA A 24 3.75 -8.08 -18.55
C ALA A 24 4.81 -7.27 -19.31
N GLU A 25 5.84 -7.95 -19.83
CA GLU A 25 6.96 -7.35 -20.57
C GLU A 25 6.50 -6.49 -21.76
N GLN A 26 5.43 -6.91 -22.44
CA GLN A 26 4.88 -6.18 -23.58
C GLN A 26 4.45 -4.76 -23.19
N ARG A 27 3.97 -4.56 -21.95
CA ARG A 27 3.62 -3.23 -21.44
C ARG A 27 4.87 -2.36 -21.30
N GLY A 28 5.94 -2.93 -20.74
CA GLY A 28 7.26 -2.32 -20.64
C GLY A 28 7.79 -1.83 -21.99
N LEU A 29 7.84 -2.75 -22.95
CA LEU A 29 8.28 -2.49 -24.32
C LEU A 29 7.45 -1.39 -25.00
N ALA A 30 6.13 -1.38 -24.78
CA ALA A 30 5.25 -0.36 -25.34
C ALA A 30 5.61 1.05 -24.84
N LEU A 31 5.87 1.24 -23.53
CA LEU A 31 6.27 2.55 -23.02
C LEU A 31 7.67 2.97 -23.47
N VAL A 32 8.62 2.04 -23.52
CA VAL A 32 9.97 2.32 -24.05
C VAL A 32 9.88 2.76 -25.50
N LYS A 33 9.05 2.10 -26.31
CA LYS A 33 8.83 2.47 -27.71
C LYS A 33 8.21 3.87 -27.84
N SER A 34 7.18 4.19 -27.07
CA SER A 34 6.56 5.52 -27.07
C SER A 34 7.56 6.63 -26.70
N LEU A 35 8.36 6.41 -25.66
CA LEU A 35 9.39 7.37 -25.27
C LEU A 35 10.48 7.50 -26.34
N GLN A 36 10.90 6.38 -26.95
CA GLN A 36 11.89 6.39 -28.03
C GLN A 36 11.40 7.17 -29.25
N GLU A 37 10.14 7.00 -29.63
CA GLU A 37 9.52 7.76 -30.72
C GLU A 37 9.47 9.25 -30.39
N TYR A 38 9.01 9.63 -29.20
CA TYR A 38 8.99 11.03 -28.75
C TYR A 38 10.38 11.68 -28.77
N ILE A 39 11.39 11.00 -28.24
CA ILE A 39 12.76 11.54 -28.19
C ILE A 39 13.34 11.67 -29.59
N LYS A 40 13.12 10.67 -30.45
CA LYS A 40 13.59 10.72 -31.84
C LYS A 40 12.95 11.87 -32.63
N THR A 41 11.66 12.14 -32.42
CA THR A 41 10.97 13.22 -33.15
C THR A 41 11.35 14.61 -32.65
N THR A 42 11.49 14.78 -31.33
CA THR A 42 11.77 16.10 -30.71
C THR A 42 13.24 16.48 -30.73
N THR A 43 14.15 15.52 -30.58
CA THR A 43 15.60 15.80 -30.43
C THR A 43 16.47 15.20 -31.53
N ARG A 44 15.91 14.31 -32.37
CA ARG A 44 16.68 13.48 -33.33
C ARG A 44 17.73 12.58 -32.68
N GLN A 45 17.64 12.35 -31.37
CA GLN A 45 18.55 11.48 -30.62
C GLN A 45 17.89 10.12 -30.34
N SER A 46 18.70 9.14 -29.94
CA SER A 46 18.22 7.89 -29.36
C SER A 46 18.03 8.03 -27.85
N LEU A 47 17.32 7.10 -27.21
CA LEU A 47 17.24 7.06 -25.74
C LEU A 47 18.61 7.00 -25.06
N ARG A 48 19.61 6.35 -25.69
CA ARG A 48 20.96 6.21 -25.11
C ARG A 48 21.81 7.48 -25.19
N SER A 49 21.47 8.38 -26.10
CA SER A 49 22.24 9.60 -26.38
C SER A 49 21.49 10.88 -26.00
N ALA A 50 20.22 10.76 -25.60
CA ALA A 50 19.40 11.90 -25.21
C ALA A 50 19.86 12.48 -23.88
N SER A 51 19.71 13.80 -23.74
CA SER A 51 19.95 14.46 -22.46
C SER A 51 18.93 13.99 -21.41
N VAL A 52 19.32 14.05 -20.13
CA VAL A 52 18.41 13.74 -19.01
C VAL A 52 17.16 14.63 -19.05
N GLU A 53 17.33 15.91 -19.36
CA GLU A 53 16.22 16.87 -19.46
C GLU A 53 15.20 16.48 -20.55
N SER A 54 15.69 16.05 -21.71
CA SER A 54 14.83 15.58 -22.80
C SER A 54 14.06 14.32 -22.40
N LEU A 55 14.72 13.39 -21.72
CA LEU A 55 14.08 12.17 -21.21
C LEU A 55 13.00 12.49 -20.17
N LEU A 56 13.29 13.35 -19.20
CA LEU A 56 12.33 13.77 -18.18
C LEU A 56 11.13 14.52 -18.78
N THR A 57 11.38 15.34 -19.80
CA THR A 57 10.31 16.03 -20.54
C THR A 57 9.45 15.01 -21.29
N GLY A 58 10.05 14.07 -22.01
CA GLY A 58 9.31 13.01 -22.70
C GLY A 58 8.47 12.14 -21.76
N LEU A 59 9.01 11.76 -20.59
CA LEU A 59 8.25 11.04 -19.58
C LEU A 59 7.01 11.82 -19.11
N ARG A 60 7.17 13.13 -18.86
CA ARG A 60 6.08 14.02 -18.44
C ARG A 60 5.01 14.16 -19.53
N GLU A 61 5.40 14.50 -20.75
CA GLU A 61 4.47 14.73 -21.87
C GLU A 61 3.70 13.46 -22.26
N LEU A 62 4.33 12.29 -22.10
CA LEU A 62 3.69 10.99 -22.34
C LEU A 62 2.94 10.44 -21.11
N ASN A 63 2.96 11.16 -19.99
CA ASN A 63 2.39 10.72 -18.72
C ASN A 63 2.87 9.31 -18.29
N ILE A 64 4.17 9.04 -18.50
CA ILE A 64 4.81 7.78 -18.12
C ILE A 64 5.30 7.91 -16.68
N ASN A 65 4.59 7.27 -15.76
CA ASN A 65 5.02 7.11 -14.38
C ASN A 65 5.95 5.89 -14.24
N THR A 66 7.06 6.07 -13.54
CA THR A 66 8.15 5.07 -13.40
C THR A 66 7.89 3.99 -12.33
N MET A 67 6.69 3.97 -11.75
CA MET A 67 6.32 3.08 -10.64
C MET A 67 5.77 1.75 -11.14
N TRP A 68 6.58 0.96 -11.84
CA TRP A 68 6.20 -0.41 -12.14
C TRP A 68 7.37 -1.39 -12.04
N LEU A 69 7.02 -2.65 -11.83
CA LEU A 69 7.96 -3.77 -11.97
C LEU A 69 7.55 -4.55 -13.21
N GLN A 70 8.51 -5.01 -13.99
CA GLN A 70 8.26 -5.96 -15.06
C GLN A 70 8.34 -7.39 -14.48
N THR A 71 7.54 -8.31 -14.99
CA THR A 71 7.67 -9.73 -14.67
C THR A 71 9.01 -10.25 -15.18
N GLU A 72 9.81 -10.79 -14.26
CA GLU A 72 11.08 -11.43 -14.52
C GLU A 72 11.09 -12.85 -13.94
N PRO A 73 11.99 -13.75 -14.37
CA PRO A 73 12.05 -15.13 -13.86
C PRO A 73 12.11 -15.22 -12.33
N GLY A 74 12.80 -14.31 -11.67
CA GLY A 74 12.90 -14.25 -10.20
C GLY A 74 11.62 -13.85 -9.47
N LEU A 75 10.64 -13.30 -10.20
CA LEU A 75 9.32 -12.92 -9.70
C LEU A 75 8.23 -13.93 -10.08
N LYS A 76 8.60 -15.04 -10.71
CA LYS A 76 7.66 -16.14 -10.98
C LYS A 76 7.08 -16.65 -9.65
N ASP A 77 5.76 -16.82 -9.62
CA ASP A 77 5.02 -17.32 -8.46
C ASP A 77 5.21 -16.47 -7.18
N TRP A 78 5.49 -15.16 -7.33
CA TRP A 78 5.72 -14.25 -6.20
C TRP A 78 4.55 -14.20 -5.20
N ARG A 79 3.34 -14.58 -5.64
CA ARG A 79 2.13 -14.60 -4.81
C ARG A 79 2.06 -15.78 -3.84
N THR A 80 2.82 -16.85 -4.09
CA THR A 80 2.77 -18.10 -3.32
C THR A 80 4.12 -18.46 -2.70
N ARG A 81 5.18 -17.72 -3.04
CA ARG A 81 6.53 -17.92 -2.53
C ARG A 81 6.89 -16.90 -1.46
N THR A 82 7.44 -17.36 -0.35
CA THR A 82 7.96 -16.52 0.75
C THR A 82 9.44 -16.17 0.57
N GLY A 83 10.21 -16.98 -0.15
CA GLY A 83 11.64 -16.74 -0.43
C GLY A 83 12.56 -17.46 0.57
N CYS A 84 13.78 -16.94 0.76
CA CYS A 84 14.81 -17.50 1.65
C CYS A 84 15.02 -16.70 2.94
N VAL A 85 14.07 -15.82 3.26
CA VAL A 85 14.17 -14.87 4.37
C VAL A 85 13.81 -15.58 5.66
N LYS A 86 14.59 -15.34 6.73
CA LYS A 86 14.44 -16.03 8.01
C LYS A 86 13.36 -15.41 8.88
N ARG A 87 13.18 -14.09 8.82
CA ARG A 87 12.23 -13.36 9.70
C ARG A 87 11.57 -12.21 8.96
N LEU A 88 10.28 -12.00 9.22
CA LEU A 88 9.50 -10.94 8.58
C LEU A 88 8.77 -10.08 9.61
N VAL A 89 8.90 -8.76 9.51
CA VAL A 89 7.94 -7.79 10.04
C VAL A 89 7.09 -7.26 8.89
N VAL A 90 5.78 -7.19 9.06
CA VAL A 90 4.86 -6.65 8.05
C VAL A 90 3.77 -5.83 8.72
N GLY A 91 3.40 -4.69 8.12
CA GLY A 91 2.31 -3.88 8.65
C GLY A 91 1.82 -2.82 7.68
N ASP A 92 0.76 -2.16 8.11
CA ASP A 92 0.08 -1.07 7.43
C ASP A 92 -0.19 0.09 8.39
N VAL A 93 -0.52 1.24 7.82
CA VAL A 93 -1.04 2.39 8.57
C VAL A 93 -2.57 2.50 8.43
N GLU A 94 -3.20 3.31 9.27
CA GLU A 94 -4.66 3.46 9.32
C GLU A 94 -5.29 4.03 8.04
N TYR A 95 -4.62 4.99 7.38
CA TYR A 95 -5.15 5.71 6.23
C TYR A 95 -4.15 5.74 5.06
N GLU A 96 -3.86 4.56 4.52
CA GLU A 96 -2.96 4.33 3.38
C GLU A 96 -3.50 4.96 2.09
N SER A 97 -4.82 4.92 1.90
CA SER A 97 -5.45 5.36 0.65
C SER A 97 -5.50 6.87 0.47
N VAL A 98 -4.98 7.65 1.43
CA VAL A 98 -4.87 9.11 1.37
C VAL A 98 -4.24 9.60 0.06
N ILE A 99 -3.31 8.83 -0.53
CA ILE A 99 -2.62 9.21 -1.77
C ILE A 99 -3.55 9.26 -3.00
N TRP A 100 -4.77 8.77 -2.89
CA TRP A 100 -5.82 8.92 -3.91
C TRP A 100 -6.93 9.89 -3.48
N ALA A 101 -6.89 10.47 -2.28
CA ALA A 101 -8.00 11.24 -1.71
C ALA A 101 -8.46 12.36 -2.63
N ASN A 102 -7.54 13.16 -3.16
CA ASN A 102 -7.90 14.27 -4.04
C ASN A 102 -8.43 13.82 -5.40
N GLY A 103 -7.88 12.75 -5.98
CA GLY A 103 -8.40 12.18 -7.21
C GLY A 103 -9.79 11.56 -7.04
N ILE A 104 -10.03 10.85 -5.93
CA ILE A 104 -11.36 10.29 -5.63
C ILE A 104 -12.38 11.40 -5.37
N ARG A 105 -12.01 12.47 -4.64
CA ARG A 105 -12.89 13.62 -4.37
C ARG A 105 -13.31 14.35 -5.65
N SER A 106 -12.53 14.28 -6.72
CA SER A 106 -12.92 14.84 -8.02
C SER A 106 -13.95 14.01 -8.78
N MET A 107 -14.21 12.77 -8.37
CA MET A 107 -15.19 11.90 -9.01
C MET A 107 -16.62 12.25 -8.55
N THR A 108 -17.60 12.07 -9.43
CA THR A 108 -19.01 12.11 -9.04
C THR A 108 -19.42 10.82 -8.31
N GLY A 109 -20.54 10.87 -7.59
CA GLY A 109 -21.11 9.67 -6.97
C GLY A 109 -21.43 8.57 -7.99
N GLU A 110 -21.91 8.95 -9.18
CA GLU A 110 -22.19 8.03 -10.28
C GLU A 110 -20.92 7.36 -10.82
N GLU A 111 -19.83 8.11 -11.00
CA GLU A 111 -18.55 7.56 -11.46
C GLU A 111 -18.00 6.52 -10.48
N VAL A 112 -18.12 6.77 -9.17
CA VAL A 112 -17.73 5.79 -8.14
C VAL A 112 -18.62 4.55 -8.20
N VAL A 113 -19.95 4.72 -8.34
CA VAL A 113 -20.88 3.58 -8.51
C VAL A 113 -20.51 2.75 -9.74
N GLN A 114 -20.20 3.38 -10.87
CA GLN A 114 -19.80 2.67 -12.08
C GLN A 114 -18.47 1.93 -11.90
N ALA A 115 -17.51 2.51 -11.18
CA ALA A 115 -16.27 1.83 -10.85
C ALA A 115 -16.52 0.54 -10.05
N PHE A 116 -17.44 0.55 -9.08
CA PHE A 116 -17.82 -0.63 -8.29
C PHE A 116 -18.60 -1.66 -9.11
N ASN A 117 -19.39 -1.25 -10.11
CA ASN A 117 -20.11 -2.17 -10.99
C ASN A 117 -19.15 -3.06 -11.81
N ASN A 118 -17.89 -2.67 -11.99
CA ASN A 118 -16.89 -3.46 -12.72
C ASN A 118 -16.52 -4.79 -12.04
N ILE A 119 -16.90 -5.01 -10.77
CA ILE A 119 -16.71 -6.31 -10.11
C ILE A 119 -17.72 -7.38 -10.58
N GLY A 120 -18.77 -6.98 -11.31
CA GLY A 120 -19.77 -7.91 -11.85
C GLY A 120 -20.81 -8.36 -10.81
N GLY A 121 -21.01 -9.68 -10.69
CA GLY A 121 -22.16 -10.26 -9.96
C GLY A 121 -22.26 -9.90 -8.48
N THR A 122 -21.15 -9.52 -7.84
CA THR A 122 -21.09 -9.13 -6.43
C THR A 122 -21.09 -7.61 -6.23
N ALA A 123 -21.40 -6.83 -7.26
CA ALA A 123 -21.35 -5.37 -7.20
C ALA A 123 -22.26 -4.78 -6.14
N GLN A 124 -23.48 -5.31 -5.96
CA GLN A 124 -24.40 -4.77 -4.97
C GLN A 124 -23.90 -5.01 -3.55
N ASP A 125 -23.47 -6.23 -3.24
CA ASP A 125 -22.90 -6.58 -1.93
C ASP A 125 -21.68 -5.71 -1.61
N LEU A 126 -20.80 -5.48 -2.58
CA LEU A 126 -19.62 -4.62 -2.40
C LEU A 126 -20.02 -3.15 -2.15
N LYS A 127 -20.98 -2.62 -2.92
CA LYS A 127 -21.47 -1.25 -2.73
C LYS A 127 -22.12 -1.07 -1.37
N ASP A 128 -22.95 -2.02 -0.95
CA ASP A 128 -23.61 -1.99 0.37
C ASP A 128 -22.58 -2.02 1.50
N LEU A 129 -21.56 -2.86 1.35
CA LEU A 129 -20.49 -3.02 2.34
C LEU A 129 -19.67 -1.73 2.51
N TYR A 130 -19.37 -1.02 1.42
CA TYR A 130 -18.60 0.23 1.43
C TYR A 130 -19.47 1.50 1.42
N GLY A 131 -20.80 1.39 1.53
CA GLY A 131 -21.71 2.54 1.58
C GLY A 131 -21.75 3.37 0.29
N ILE A 132 -21.59 2.74 -0.87
CA ILE A 132 -21.56 3.39 -2.18
C ILE A 132 -22.99 3.63 -2.70
N MET A 133 -23.44 4.89 -2.66
CA MET A 133 -24.77 5.30 -3.09
C MET A 133 -24.70 6.54 -4.01
N PRO A 134 -25.34 6.53 -5.19
CA PRO A 134 -25.17 7.58 -6.20
C PRO A 134 -25.57 8.98 -5.71
N ASP A 135 -26.57 9.07 -4.83
CA ASP A 135 -27.09 10.31 -4.24
C ASP A 135 -26.27 10.82 -3.05
N ARG A 136 -25.22 10.10 -2.63
CA ARG A 136 -24.35 10.49 -1.51
C ARG A 136 -22.87 10.52 -1.90
N PRO A 137 -22.42 11.52 -2.69
CA PRO A 137 -21.04 11.61 -3.17
C PRO A 137 -19.99 11.54 -2.05
N ALA A 138 -20.21 12.22 -0.93
CA ALA A 138 -19.27 12.19 0.20
C ALA A 138 -19.10 10.79 0.80
N ALA A 139 -20.19 10.02 0.92
CA ALA A 139 -20.14 8.63 1.39
C ALA A 139 -19.44 7.73 0.36
N CYS A 140 -19.72 7.92 -0.94
CA CYS A 140 -19.01 7.22 -2.01
C CYS A 140 -17.50 7.46 -1.97
N HIS A 141 -17.05 8.70 -1.74
CA HIS A 141 -15.63 9.02 -1.66
C HIS A 141 -14.94 8.31 -0.49
N ILE A 142 -15.57 8.33 0.70
CA ILE A 142 -15.05 7.64 1.88
C ILE A 142 -15.01 6.13 1.63
N GLY A 143 -16.09 5.55 1.12
CA GLY A 143 -16.17 4.12 0.80
C GLY A 143 -15.16 3.67 -0.25
N ALA A 144 -14.93 4.48 -1.29
CA ALA A 144 -13.92 4.21 -2.31
C ALA A 144 -12.50 4.25 -1.73
N LEU A 145 -12.20 5.20 -0.83
CA LEU A 145 -10.91 5.27 -0.14
C LEU A 145 -10.72 4.09 0.83
N ASP A 146 -11.75 3.70 1.55
CA ASP A 146 -11.72 2.52 2.41
C ASP A 146 -11.49 1.24 1.60
N PHE A 147 -12.16 1.11 0.45
CA PHE A 147 -11.94 -0.01 -0.48
C PHE A 147 -10.50 -0.06 -0.99
N LEU A 148 -9.94 1.07 -1.42
CA LEU A 148 -8.55 1.14 -1.87
C LEU A 148 -7.57 0.79 -0.74
N ASN A 149 -7.82 1.29 0.48
CA ASN A 149 -7.01 0.97 1.67
C ASN A 149 -7.00 -0.53 1.93
N ASP A 150 -8.19 -1.15 1.92
CA ASP A 150 -8.34 -2.57 2.22
C ASP A 150 -7.70 -3.45 1.15
N VAL A 151 -7.96 -3.18 -0.13
CA VAL A 151 -7.46 -4.01 -1.24
C VAL A 151 -5.95 -3.88 -1.44
N LEU A 152 -5.39 -2.68 -1.30
CA LEU A 152 -3.99 -2.42 -1.65
C LEU A 152 -3.02 -2.57 -0.48
N PHE A 153 -3.52 -2.53 0.77
CA PHE A 153 -2.67 -2.57 1.97
C PHE A 153 -3.14 -3.63 2.97
N ALA A 154 -4.32 -3.47 3.57
CA ALA A 154 -4.74 -4.31 4.70
C ALA A 154 -4.90 -5.79 4.33
N LEU A 155 -5.57 -6.10 3.21
CA LEU A 155 -5.72 -7.46 2.70
C LEU A 155 -4.36 -8.08 2.31
N PRO A 156 -3.49 -7.38 1.56
CA PRO A 156 -2.13 -7.85 1.32
C PRO A 156 -1.30 -8.15 2.58
N VAL A 157 -1.34 -7.27 3.59
CA VAL A 157 -0.64 -7.49 4.87
C VAL A 157 -1.17 -8.76 5.54
N GLU A 158 -2.49 -8.93 5.61
CA GLU A 158 -3.10 -10.12 6.22
C GLU A 158 -2.79 -11.40 5.42
N LYS A 159 -2.76 -11.32 4.08
CA LYS A 159 -2.39 -12.45 3.22
C LYS A 159 -0.94 -12.84 3.41
N ILE A 160 -0.01 -11.88 3.38
CA ILE A 160 1.41 -12.12 3.59
C ILE A 160 1.64 -12.73 4.97
N HIS A 161 1.02 -12.17 6.01
CA HIS A 161 1.10 -12.72 7.36
C HIS A 161 0.61 -14.17 7.41
N HIS A 162 -0.57 -14.44 6.86
CA HIS A 162 -1.16 -15.78 6.87
C HIS A 162 -0.33 -16.80 6.08
N ASP A 163 0.21 -16.41 4.92
CA ASP A 163 1.04 -17.31 4.11
C ASP A 163 2.39 -17.59 4.77
N TRP A 164 2.94 -16.63 5.52
CA TRP A 164 4.15 -16.83 6.32
C TRP A 164 3.93 -17.68 7.57
N GLN A 165 2.76 -17.60 8.21
CA GLN A 165 2.42 -18.49 9.34
C GLN A 165 2.39 -19.98 8.96
N LYS A 166 2.23 -20.30 7.67
CA LYS A 166 2.32 -21.68 7.16
C LYS A 166 3.76 -22.17 7.03
N THR A 167 4.73 -21.29 7.23
CA THR A 167 6.16 -21.62 7.24
C THR A 167 6.65 -21.79 8.67
N GLU A 168 7.83 -22.38 8.85
CA GLU A 168 8.50 -22.49 10.17
C GLU A 168 9.23 -21.19 10.56
N GLN A 169 9.12 -20.11 9.77
CA GLN A 169 9.85 -18.86 9.98
C GLN A 169 9.01 -17.84 10.78
N PRO A 170 9.60 -17.07 11.71
CA PRO A 170 8.89 -16.03 12.46
C PRO A 170 8.35 -14.90 11.57
N VAL A 171 7.08 -14.57 11.78
CA VAL A 171 6.41 -13.41 11.19
C VAL A 171 5.72 -12.57 12.26
N PHE A 172 5.94 -11.26 12.21
CA PHE A 172 5.46 -10.29 13.17
C PHE A 172 4.59 -9.26 12.44
N ARG A 173 3.34 -9.10 12.87
CA ARG A 173 2.42 -8.10 12.30
C ARG A 173 2.33 -6.87 13.18
N TYR A 174 2.27 -5.68 12.58
CA TYR A 174 1.93 -4.45 13.27
C TYR A 174 0.82 -3.65 12.57
N LEU A 175 0.16 -2.77 13.33
CA LEU A 175 -0.72 -1.71 12.84
C LEU A 175 -0.20 -0.38 13.38
N LEU A 176 -0.12 0.65 12.53
CA LEU A 176 0.22 2.00 12.98
C LEU A 176 -0.95 2.97 12.74
N ASP A 177 -1.53 3.41 13.86
CA ASP A 177 -2.70 4.28 13.91
C ASP A 177 -2.38 5.62 14.61
N GLN A 178 -1.12 5.87 14.97
CA GLN A 178 -0.69 7.16 15.51
C GLN A 178 -0.80 8.26 14.44
N PRO A 179 -1.61 9.30 14.64
CA PRO A 179 -1.77 10.37 13.66
C PRO A 179 -0.50 11.20 13.48
N ASN A 180 -0.44 11.92 12.36
CA ASN A 180 0.59 12.91 12.11
C ASN A 180 0.64 13.96 13.25
N PRO A 181 1.80 14.16 13.92
CA PRO A 181 1.90 15.04 15.07
C PRO A 181 1.70 16.53 14.75
N TRP A 182 2.00 16.97 13.53
CA TRP A 182 1.80 18.38 13.13
C TRP A 182 0.37 18.68 12.69
N GLN A 183 -0.36 17.66 12.25
CA GLN A 183 -1.74 17.82 11.79
C GLN A 183 -2.52 16.53 12.03
N THR A 184 -3.14 16.44 13.21
CA THR A 184 -3.86 15.23 13.63
C THR A 184 -5.06 14.91 12.72
N SER A 185 -5.66 15.92 12.09
CA SER A 185 -6.73 15.70 11.11
C SER A 185 -6.28 14.97 9.83
N HIS A 186 -4.96 14.90 9.57
CA HIS A 186 -4.40 14.08 8.51
C HIS A 186 -4.31 12.60 8.86
N ARG A 187 -4.65 12.21 10.11
CA ARG A 187 -4.68 10.82 10.59
C ARG A 187 -3.30 10.12 10.44
N ALA A 188 -3.27 8.80 10.57
CA ALA A 188 -2.06 8.01 10.30
C ALA A 188 -2.00 7.69 8.80
N HIS A 189 -1.59 8.71 8.04
CA HIS A 189 -1.56 8.70 6.59
C HIS A 189 -0.43 7.82 6.02
N HIS A 190 -0.53 7.42 4.75
CA HIS A 190 0.50 6.64 4.04
C HIS A 190 1.93 7.13 4.34
N ALA A 191 2.83 6.19 4.65
CA ALA A 191 4.23 6.41 4.98
C ALA A 191 4.52 7.26 6.24
N ILE A 192 3.53 7.50 7.11
CA ILE A 192 3.77 8.18 8.40
C ILE A 192 4.67 7.35 9.32
N ASP A 193 4.73 6.03 9.16
CA ASP A 193 5.64 5.13 9.87
C ASP A 193 7.12 5.53 9.69
N LEU A 194 7.51 6.05 8.52
CA LEU A 194 8.87 6.54 8.27
C LEU A 194 9.24 7.70 9.20
N LEU A 195 8.28 8.57 9.53
CA LEU A 195 8.50 9.69 10.44
C LEU A 195 8.90 9.19 11.83
N PHE A 196 8.13 8.23 12.36
CA PHE A 196 8.35 7.65 13.67
C PHE A 196 9.63 6.80 13.69
N LEU A 197 9.90 6.07 12.60
CA LEU A 197 11.02 5.15 12.48
C LEU A 197 12.36 5.88 12.44
N PHE A 198 12.52 6.89 11.59
CA PHE A 198 13.81 7.57 11.47
C PHE A 198 14.04 8.60 12.56
N GLY A 199 12.99 9.16 13.18
CA GLY A 199 13.12 10.10 14.28
C GLY A 199 13.92 11.36 13.93
N SER A 200 13.98 11.72 12.65
CA SER A 200 14.77 12.85 12.15
C SER A 200 14.14 14.22 12.46
N ASN A 201 12.86 14.23 12.81
CA ASN A 201 12.11 15.43 13.16
C ASN A 201 11.82 15.44 14.67
N ASP A 202 11.92 16.61 15.29
CA ASP A 202 11.53 16.80 16.69
C ASP A 202 10.02 16.60 16.86
N MET A 203 9.63 15.62 17.67
CA MET A 203 8.24 15.32 18.03
C MET A 203 7.97 15.58 19.53
N SER A 204 8.90 16.19 20.27
CA SER A 204 8.78 16.38 21.72
C SER A 204 7.59 17.25 22.15
N PHE A 205 7.06 18.07 21.23
CA PHE A 205 5.84 18.84 21.42
C PHE A 205 4.57 17.98 21.48
N ASP A 206 4.60 16.75 20.94
CA ASP A 206 3.54 15.75 21.01
C ASP A 206 4.06 14.50 21.71
N ARG A 207 3.78 14.40 23.01
CA ARG A 207 4.22 13.27 23.85
C ARG A 207 3.71 11.91 23.37
N ALA A 208 2.54 11.87 22.73
CA ALA A 208 1.99 10.62 22.22
C ALA A 208 2.77 10.14 20.99
N ALA A 209 3.03 11.05 20.05
CA ALA A 209 3.86 10.79 18.89
C ALA A 209 5.31 10.44 19.26
N ASP A 210 5.90 11.19 20.21
CA ASP A 210 7.25 10.94 20.68
C ASP A 210 7.38 9.55 21.32
N ARG A 211 6.41 9.15 22.16
CA ARG A 211 6.36 7.82 22.75
C ARG A 211 6.28 6.71 21.69
N VAL A 212 5.38 6.86 20.71
CA VAL A 212 5.24 5.90 19.61
C VAL A 212 6.54 5.79 18.80
N GLY A 213 7.18 6.93 18.50
CA GLY A 213 8.47 6.94 17.82
C GLY A 213 9.55 6.19 18.60
N HIS A 214 9.66 6.41 19.90
CA HIS A 214 10.61 5.70 20.77
C HIS A 214 10.36 4.19 20.77
N GLU A 215 9.11 3.76 20.94
CA GLU A 215 8.76 2.34 20.96
C GLU A 215 9.03 1.66 19.62
N LEU A 216 8.63 2.29 18.51
CA LEU A 216 8.82 1.77 17.16
C LEU A 216 10.30 1.54 16.88
N ARG A 217 11.15 2.52 17.20
CA ARG A 217 12.61 2.41 17.03
C ARG A 217 13.20 1.31 17.89
N ALA A 218 12.82 1.23 19.17
CA ALA A 218 13.32 0.20 20.07
C ALA A 218 13.02 -1.21 19.54
N ARG A 219 11.81 -1.44 19.04
CA ARG A 219 11.38 -2.74 18.48
C ARG A 219 12.06 -3.06 17.15
N TRP A 220 12.25 -2.07 16.28
CA TRP A 220 12.98 -2.28 15.02
C TRP A 220 14.44 -2.62 15.29
N ILE A 221 15.08 -1.93 16.24
CA ILE A 221 16.44 -2.25 16.68
C ILE A 221 16.51 -3.67 17.24
N ALA A 222 15.57 -4.06 18.11
CA ALA A 222 15.50 -5.43 18.64
C ALA A 222 15.38 -6.46 17.50
N PHE A 223 14.44 -6.27 16.57
CA PHE A 223 14.25 -7.15 15.43
C PHE A 223 15.54 -7.30 14.60
N ILE A 224 16.19 -6.19 14.25
CA ILE A 224 17.42 -6.17 13.45
C ILE A 224 18.58 -6.86 14.17
N ASN A 225 18.63 -6.80 15.50
CA ASN A 225 19.64 -7.51 16.30
C ASN A 225 19.34 -9.01 16.48
N GLY A 226 18.21 -9.50 15.95
CA GLY A 226 17.83 -10.91 16.01
C GLY A 226 16.80 -11.24 17.09
N ASP A 227 16.45 -10.27 17.94
CA ASP A 227 15.45 -10.45 18.99
C ASP A 227 14.03 -10.43 18.41
N ASP A 228 13.10 -11.07 19.12
CA ASP A 228 11.68 -10.99 18.80
C ASP A 228 11.14 -9.63 19.25
N PRO A 229 10.62 -8.80 18.32
CA PRO A 229 10.16 -7.48 18.68
C PRO A 229 8.84 -7.53 19.46
N TRP A 230 8.04 -8.59 19.31
CA TRP A 230 6.82 -8.94 20.07
C TRP A 230 6.43 -10.40 19.77
N SER A 231 5.35 -10.91 20.35
CA SER A 231 4.86 -12.27 20.09
C SER A 231 4.38 -12.46 18.64
N THR A 232 4.78 -13.55 17.98
CA THR A 232 4.27 -13.94 16.65
C THR A 232 2.78 -14.32 16.66
N ALA A 233 2.21 -14.58 17.83
CA ALA A 233 0.78 -14.88 18.01
C ALA A 233 -0.09 -13.62 18.14
N LYS A 234 0.52 -12.43 18.17
CA LYS A 234 -0.17 -11.15 18.39
C LYS A 234 0.20 -10.14 17.32
N THR A 235 -0.66 -9.15 17.14
CA THR A 235 -0.36 -7.97 16.33
C THR A 235 0.03 -6.83 17.24
N PHE A 236 1.11 -6.11 16.95
CA PHE A 236 1.50 -4.96 17.75
C PHE A 236 0.88 -3.67 17.22
N ALA A 237 0.30 -2.87 18.10
CA ALA A 237 -0.28 -1.57 17.77
C ALA A 237 0.66 -0.44 18.15
N PHE A 238 0.81 0.52 17.23
CA PHE A 238 1.44 1.81 17.44
C PHE A 238 0.40 2.92 17.28
N GLY A 239 0.03 3.56 18.37
CA GLY A 239 -1.08 4.51 18.44
C GLY A 239 -2.47 3.86 18.39
N PRO A 240 -3.53 4.68 18.32
CA PRO A 240 -3.49 6.14 18.43
C PRO A 240 -3.13 6.60 19.85
N VAL A 241 -3.03 7.92 20.06
CA VAL A 241 -2.86 8.57 21.38
C VAL A 241 -1.70 8.05 22.24
N GLY A 242 -0.61 7.60 21.59
CA GLY A 242 0.59 7.15 22.29
C GLY A 242 0.53 5.70 22.77
N GLU A 243 -0.53 4.96 22.40
CA GLU A 243 -0.68 3.56 22.76
C GLU A 243 0.39 2.69 22.08
N CYS A 244 0.96 1.73 22.81
CA CYS A 244 1.96 0.78 22.30
C CYS A 244 1.75 -0.55 22.99
N ARG A 245 1.11 -1.52 22.32
CA ARG A 245 0.77 -2.81 22.94
C ARG A 245 0.44 -3.90 21.92
N GLU A 246 0.43 -5.15 22.38
CA GLU A 246 -0.13 -6.26 21.63
C GLU A 246 -1.67 -6.21 21.62
N LEU A 247 -2.25 -6.61 20.49
CA LEU A 247 -3.69 -6.69 20.24
C LEU A 247 -4.15 -8.14 20.09
N ASP A 248 -5.38 -8.42 20.50
CA ASP A 248 -6.12 -9.62 20.07
C ASP A 248 -6.95 -9.40 18.78
N ASP A 249 -7.55 -10.48 18.27
CA ASP A 249 -8.32 -10.46 17.01
C ASP A 249 -9.53 -9.52 17.05
N SER A 250 -10.18 -9.38 18.21
CA SER A 250 -11.33 -8.48 18.36
C SER A 250 -10.90 -7.01 18.29
N GLU A 251 -9.73 -6.70 18.87
CA GLU A 251 -9.15 -5.37 18.84
C GLU A 251 -8.62 -5.02 17.44
N ILE A 252 -8.04 -5.98 16.72
CA ILE A 252 -7.68 -5.81 15.31
C ILE A 252 -8.93 -5.52 14.47
N ALA A 253 -10.02 -6.26 14.69
CA ALA A 253 -11.29 -6.06 13.98
C ALA A 253 -11.96 -4.71 14.29
N SER A 254 -11.60 -4.07 15.41
CA SER A 254 -12.05 -2.70 15.73
C SER A 254 -11.26 -1.62 14.98
N ARG A 255 -10.03 -1.94 14.53
CA ARG A 255 -9.11 -1.00 13.85
C ARG A 255 -9.03 -1.17 12.35
N ARG A 256 -9.34 -2.37 11.86
CA ARG A 256 -9.37 -2.71 10.44
C ARG A 256 -10.71 -3.35 10.10
N ARG A 257 -11.21 -3.09 8.90
CA ARG A 257 -12.52 -3.56 8.42
C ARG A 257 -12.52 -5.06 8.13
N LYS A 258 -12.41 -5.89 9.17
CA LYS A 258 -12.23 -7.35 9.05
C LYS A 258 -13.32 -8.01 8.20
N ARG A 259 -14.59 -7.61 8.40
CA ARG A 259 -15.73 -8.07 7.59
C ARG A 259 -15.55 -7.75 6.09
N HIS A 260 -15.06 -6.56 5.78
CA HIS A 260 -14.81 -6.12 4.39
C HIS A 260 -13.68 -6.92 3.75
N ILE A 261 -12.60 -7.11 4.50
CA ILE A 261 -11.45 -7.91 4.08
C ILE A 261 -11.87 -9.37 3.83
N ASP A 262 -12.68 -9.95 4.71
CA ASP A 262 -13.19 -11.32 4.56
C ASP A 262 -14.08 -11.47 3.33
N PHE A 263 -14.93 -10.48 3.04
CA PHE A 263 -15.70 -10.46 1.78
C PHE A 263 -14.77 -10.39 0.56
N LEU A 264 -13.79 -9.49 0.57
CA LEU A 264 -12.84 -9.33 -0.54
C LEU A 264 -12.03 -10.61 -0.83
N ARG A 265 -11.77 -11.45 0.18
CA ARG A 265 -11.12 -12.78 0.00
C ARG A 265 -11.95 -13.75 -0.82
N THR A 266 -13.27 -13.58 -0.85
CA THR A 266 -14.19 -14.42 -1.63
C THR A 266 -14.36 -13.93 -3.07
N CYS A 267 -13.98 -12.69 -3.35
CA CYS A 267 -14.07 -12.10 -4.67
C CYS A 267 -12.96 -12.60 -5.61
N ASP A 268 -13.27 -12.64 -6.90
CA ASP A 268 -12.28 -12.88 -7.95
C ASP A 268 -11.24 -11.72 -7.99
N PRO A 269 -9.93 -12.00 -7.85
CA PRO A 269 -8.90 -10.95 -7.81
C PRO A 269 -8.83 -10.06 -9.05
N ASP A 270 -9.11 -10.62 -10.24
CA ASP A 270 -9.07 -9.85 -11.49
C ASP A 270 -10.24 -8.85 -11.55
N SER A 271 -11.42 -9.28 -11.09
CA SER A 271 -12.61 -8.44 -10.95
C SER A 271 -12.40 -7.31 -9.93
N VAL A 272 -11.78 -7.59 -8.78
CA VAL A 272 -11.38 -6.57 -7.79
C VAL A 272 -10.37 -5.58 -8.42
N SER A 273 -9.42 -6.08 -9.21
CA SER A 273 -8.43 -5.24 -9.90
C SER A 273 -9.08 -4.26 -10.89
N LEU A 274 -10.20 -4.61 -11.53
CA LEU A 274 -10.94 -3.70 -12.40
C LEU A 274 -11.51 -2.50 -11.63
N VAL A 275 -12.06 -2.73 -10.44
CA VAL A 275 -12.54 -1.65 -9.56
C VAL A 275 -11.38 -0.75 -9.15
N VAL A 276 -10.27 -1.33 -8.68
CA VAL A 276 -9.06 -0.58 -8.32
C VAL A 276 -8.56 0.28 -9.48
N LYS A 277 -8.43 -0.30 -10.69
CA LYS A 277 -7.98 0.45 -11.88
C LYS A 277 -8.91 1.62 -12.18
N SER A 278 -10.22 1.41 -12.04
CA SER A 278 -11.24 2.43 -12.32
C SER A 278 -11.18 3.60 -11.33
N LEU A 279 -10.83 3.33 -10.07
CA LEU A 279 -10.69 4.34 -9.02
C LEU A 279 -9.30 5.02 -9.03
N ALA A 280 -8.23 4.25 -9.11
CA ALA A 280 -6.87 4.70 -8.80
C ALA A 280 -6.04 5.20 -10.01
N THR A 281 -6.31 4.72 -11.23
CA THR A 281 -5.45 4.99 -12.39
C THR A 281 -5.43 6.48 -12.72
N GLY A 282 -4.22 7.08 -12.72
CA GLY A 282 -4.04 8.51 -13.02
C GLY A 282 -4.53 9.46 -11.92
N ARG A 283 -4.87 8.93 -10.74
CA ARG A 283 -5.48 9.70 -9.64
C ARG A 283 -4.63 9.77 -8.37
N ILE A 284 -3.37 9.33 -8.43
CA ILE A 284 -2.41 9.50 -7.33
C ILE A 284 -2.05 10.98 -7.21
N SER A 285 -2.11 11.51 -5.99
CA SER A 285 -1.65 12.85 -5.63
C SER A 285 -0.84 12.78 -4.34
N LEU A 286 0.30 13.45 -4.32
CA LEU A 286 1.06 13.72 -3.09
C LEU A 286 0.66 15.04 -2.42
N LEU A 287 -0.10 15.88 -3.14
CA LEU A 287 -0.79 17.02 -2.57
C LEU A 287 -2.08 16.46 -1.97
N ASN A 288 -2.14 16.27 -0.65
CA ASN A 288 -3.33 15.83 0.08
C ASN A 288 -3.62 16.74 1.25
#